data_AF-A0A961RPS9-F1
#
_entry.id   AF-A0A961RPS9-F1
#
_cell.length_a   1.000
_cell.length_b   1.000
_cell.length_c   1.000
_cell.angle_alpha   90.00
_cell.angle_beta   90.00
_cell.angle_gamma   90.00
#
_symmetry.space_group_name_H-M   'P 1'
#
loop_
_entity.id
_entity.type
_entity.pdbx_description
1 polymer ?
#
loop_
_entity_poly.entity_id
_entity_poly.type
_entity_poly.pdbx_seq_one_letter_code
_entity_poly.pdbx_strand_id
1 'polypeptide(L)' 'MSQSFRQTEILEIARRDGRVTVEGLADHFHVTQQTIRRDLSELADAGRLERVHGGA' A
#
# COMPACT_ATOMS: atom_id res chain seq x y z
N MET A 1 7.78 -1.59 -15.23
CA MET A 1 6.56 -0.79 -14.99
C MET A 1 6.96 0.44 -14.18
N SER A 2 6.46 1.62 -14.52
CA SER A 2 6.78 2.87 -13.80
C SER A 2 5.99 2.92 -12.50
N GLN A 3 6.69 3.13 -11.38
CA GLN A 3 6.06 3.25 -10.07
C GLN A 3 5.23 4.54 -10.02
N SER A 4 3.97 4.46 -9.60
CA SER A 4 3.12 5.66 -9.46
C SER A 4 3.56 6.48 -8.25
N PHE A 5 3.32 7.80 -8.27
CA PHE A 5 3.61 8.69 -7.12
C PHE A 5 3.04 8.13 -5.81
N ARG A 6 1.79 7.62 -5.86
CA ARG A 6 1.12 7.01 -4.71
C ARG A 6 1.84 5.76 -4.20
N GLN A 7 2.35 4.90 -5.09
CA GLN A 7 3.10 3.71 -4.69
C GLN A 7 4.42 4.06 -4.00
N THR A 8 5.10 5.12 -4.44
CA THR A 8 6.30 5.63 -3.77
C THR A 8 5.96 6.12 -2.37
N GLU A 9 4.89 6.90 -2.22
CA GLU A 9 4.46 7.44 -0.93
C GLU A 9 3.98 6.34 0.04
N ILE A 10 3.24 5.34 -0.45
CA ILE A 10 2.87 4.14 0.33
C ILE A 10 4.11 3.46 0.93
N LEU A 11 5.20 3.34 0.15
CA LEU A 11 6.44 2.75 0.65
C LEU A 11 7.12 3.62 1.70
N GLU A 12 7.06 4.95 1.59
CA GLU A 12 7.60 5.83 2.63
C GLU A 12 6.80 5.73 3.93
N ILE A 13 5.47 5.72 3.84
CA ILE A 13 4.60 5.52 5.01
C ILE A 13 4.89 4.17 5.65
N ALA A 14 4.98 3.10 4.86
CA ALA A 14 5.30 1.76 5.38
C ALA A 14 6.69 1.68 6.03
N ARG A 15 7.70 2.36 5.45
CA ARG A 15 9.05 2.47 6.06
C ARG A 15 9.02 3.21 7.39
N ARG A 16 8.27 4.30 7.46
CA ARG A 16 8.18 5.17 8.64
C ARG A 16 7.39 4.52 9.78
N ASP A 17 6.25 3.92 9.45
CA ASP A 17 5.27 3.44 10.43
C ASP A 17 5.40 1.91 10.68
N GLY A 18 6.24 1.22 9.90
CA GLY A 18 6.50 -0.22 9.97
C GLY A 18 5.41 -1.11 9.38
N ARG A 19 4.19 -0.58 9.21
CA ARG A 19 3.06 -1.26 8.57
C ARG A 19 2.06 -0.24 8.03
N VAL A 20 1.25 -0.67 7.08
CA VAL A 20 0.14 0.11 6.52
C VAL A 20 -1.10 -0.76 6.41
N THR A 21 -2.27 -0.16 6.50
CA THR A 21 -3.56 -0.85 6.30
C THR A 21 -4.25 -0.31 5.05
N VAL A 22 -5.07 -1.15 4.41
CA VAL A 22 -5.85 -0.75 3.23
C VAL A 22 -6.75 0.43 3.55
N GLU A 23 -7.44 0.37 4.70
CA GLU A 23 -8.35 1.42 5.16
C GLU A 23 -7.62 2.74 5.42
N GLY A 24 -6.53 2.72 6.19
CA GLY A 24 -5.80 3.94 6.51
C GLY A 24 -5.19 4.63 5.28
N LEU A 25 -4.70 3.85 4.31
CA LEU A 25 -4.21 4.42 3.05
C LEU A 25 -5.35 4.93 2.17
N ALA A 26 -6.51 4.26 2.17
CA ALA A 26 -7.67 4.70 1.39
C ALA A 26 -8.15 6.08 1.86
N ASP A 27 -8.22 6.26 3.18
CA ASP A 27 -8.57 7.54 3.80
C ASP A 27 -7.51 8.61 3.53
N HIS A 28 -6.23 8.27 3.69
CA HIS A 28 -5.12 9.19 3.45
C HIS A 28 -5.10 9.72 2.01
N PHE A 29 -5.22 8.83 1.03
CA PHE A 29 -5.17 9.18 -0.39
C PHE A 29 -6.51 9.60 -0.98
N HIS A 30 -7.60 9.55 -0.21
CA HIS A 30 -8.97 9.83 -0.67
C HIS A 30 -9.35 8.99 -1.89
N VAL A 31 -9.03 7.69 -1.86
CA VAL A 31 -9.33 6.73 -2.92
C VAL A 31 -10.07 5.52 -2.37
N THR A 32 -10.62 4.69 -3.25
CA THR A 32 -11.26 3.46 -2.83
C THR A 32 -10.26 2.45 -2.25
N GLN A 33 -10.72 1.60 -1.33
CA GLN A 33 -9.93 0.46 -0.87
C GLN A 33 -9.46 -0.45 -2.02
N GLN A 34 -10.25 -0.58 -3.09
CA GLN A 34 -9.86 -1.38 -4.27
C GLN A 34 -8.62 -0.80 -4.97
N THR A 35 -8.53 0.53 -5.07
CA THR A 35 -7.36 1.23 -5.58
C THR A 35 -6.12 0.89 -4.76
N ILE A 36 -6.21 1.01 -3.43
CA ILE A 36 -5.10 0.68 -2.52
C ILE A 36 -4.75 -0.81 -2.58
N ARG A 37 -5.73 -1.72 -2.62
CA ARG A 37 -5.47 -3.15 -2.77
C ARG A 37 -4.68 -3.45 -4.03
N ARG A 38 -4.99 -2.77 -5.14
CA ARG A 38 -4.23 -2.90 -6.38
C ARG A 38 -2.80 -2.39 -6.22
N ASP A 39 -2.60 -1.21 -5.65
CA ASP A 39 -1.24 -0.66 -5.43
C ASP A 39 -0.40 -1.55 -4.51
N LEU A 40 -0.96 -2.00 -3.40
CA LEU A 40 -0.29 -2.92 -2.47
C LEU A 40 0.01 -4.27 -3.12
N SER A 41 -0.86 -4.75 -4.02
CA SER A 41 -0.61 -5.97 -4.79
C SER A 41 0.55 -5.79 -5.75
N GLU A 42 0.55 -4.71 -6.54
CA GLU A 42 1.65 -4.41 -7.46
C GLU A 42 2.99 -4.23 -6.73
N LEU A 43 2.99 -3.58 -5.56
CA LEU A 43 4.18 -3.45 -4.72
C LEU A 43 4.66 -4.79 -4.14
N ALA A 44 3.74 -5.66 -3.72
CA ALA A 44 4.07 -6.97 -3.18
C ALA A 44 4.58 -7.92 -4.27
N ASP A 45 3.96 -7.91 -5.45
CA ASP A 45 4.37 -8.70 -6.60
C ASP A 45 5.77 -8.24 -7.09
N ALA A 46 6.13 -6.97 -6.88
CA ALA A 46 7.46 -6.44 -7.12
C ALA A 46 8.47 -6.68 -5.97
N GLY A 47 8.09 -7.38 -4.90
CA GLY A 47 8.94 -7.67 -3.74
C GLY A 47 9.27 -6.45 -2.87
N ARG A 48 8.50 -5.35 -3.00
CA ARG A 48 8.72 -4.10 -2.25
C ARG A 48 7.94 -4.03 -0.94
N LEU A 49 6.90 -4.84 -0.79
CA LEU A 49 6.12 -5.00 0.43
C LEU A 49 5.81 -6.47 0.66
N GLU A 50 5.71 -6.86 1.92
CA GLU A 50 5.14 -8.15 2.30
C GLU A 50 3.70 -7.95 2.77
N ARG A 51 2.78 -8.76 2.24
CA ARG A 51 1.39 -8.76 2.67
C ARG A 51 1.24 -9.68 3.86
N VAL A 52 0.84 -9.11 5.00
CA VAL A 52 0.41 -9.90 6.15
C VAL A 52 -1.12 -9.89 6.17
N HIS A 53 -1.74 -11.06 6.02
CA HIS A 53 -3.18 -11.18 6.24
C HIS A 53 -3.46 -11.10 7.74
N GLY A 54 -3.56 -9.87 8.25
CA GLY A 54 -4.07 -9.59 9.60
C GLY A 54 -5.55 -9.95 9.63
N GLY A 55 -5.84 -11.22 9.86
CA GLY A 55 -7.20 -11.74 9.94
C GLY A 55 -7.81 -11.54 11.31
N ALA A 56 -9.00 -10.94 11.35
CA ALA A 56 -10.18 -11.34 12.11
C ALA A 56 -11.33 -10.40 11.75
#